data_AF-A0A6G8RRR2-F1
#
_entry.id   AF-A0A6G8RRR2-F1
#
_cell.length_a   1.000
_cell.length_b   1.000
_cell.length_c   1.000
_cell.angle_alpha   90.00
_cell.angle_beta   90.00
_cell.angle_gamma   90.00
#
_symmetry.space_group_name_H-M   'P 1'
#
loop_
_entity.id
_entity.type
_entity.pdbx_description
1 polymer ?
#
loop_
_entity_poly.entity_id
_entity_poly.type
_entity_poly.pdbx_seq_one_letter_code
_entity_poly.pdbx_strand_id
1 'polypeptide(L)'
;MNKEKCSSLEEVRNHIDRIDQSLIELLATRQYYVDQAVRFKHSVQDVQSPQRVEQVIAKVRAQATEARIDPDLIEKLYRDMLQHFIQRELKEIRP
;
A
#
# COMPACT_ATOMS: atom_id res chain seq x y z
N MET A 1 -2.96 -12.61 -11.44
CA MET A 1 -3.92 -12.39 -12.55
C MET A 1 -3.28 -12.86 -13.85
N ASN A 2 -4.03 -13.57 -14.68
CA ASN A 2 -3.53 -13.99 -15.99
C ASN A 2 -3.43 -12.77 -16.91
N LYS A 3 -2.34 -12.68 -17.68
CA LYS A 3 -2.16 -11.63 -18.69
C LYS A 3 -2.76 -12.14 -19.99
N GLU A 4 -3.79 -11.46 -20.47
CA GLU A 4 -4.50 -11.81 -21.69
C GLU A 4 -4.24 -10.75 -22.77
N LYS A 5 -4.24 -11.17 -24.03
CA LYS A 5 -4.14 -10.22 -25.16
C LYS A 5 -5.53 -9.64 -25.40
N CYS A 6 -5.65 -8.32 -25.33
CA CYS A 6 -6.88 -7.61 -25.66
C CYS A 6 -6.95 -7.30 -27.15
N SER A 7 -8.15 -7.36 -27.72
CA SER A 7 -8.48 -7.06 -29.10
C SER A 7 -9.10 -5.66 -29.28
N SER A 8 -9.49 -5.00 -28.19
CA SER A 8 -10.08 -3.67 -28.21
C SER A 8 -9.65 -2.82 -26.99
N LEU A 9 -9.82 -1.50 -27.11
CA LEU A 9 -9.59 -0.57 -25.99
C LEU A 9 -10.58 -0.82 -24.84
N GLU A 10 -11.80 -1.26 -25.15
CA GLU A 10 -12.81 -1.61 -24.16
C GLU A 10 -12.37 -2.80 -23.32
N GLU A 11 -11.84 -3.85 -23.94
CA GLU A 11 -11.29 -5.00 -23.22
C GLU A 11 -10.13 -4.59 -22.29
N VAL A 12 -9.21 -3.75 -22.78
CA VAL A 12 -8.10 -3.23 -21.96
C VAL A 12 -8.64 -2.51 -20.72
N ARG A 13 -9.62 -1.62 -20.88
CA ARG A 13 -10.24 -0.87 -19.78
C ARG A 13 -10.93 -1.81 -18.78
N ASN A 14 -11.68 -2.78 -19.28
CA ASN A 14 -12.32 -3.78 -18.41
C ASN A 14 -11.30 -4.61 -17.60
N HIS A 15 -10.12 -4.90 -18.14
CA HIS A 15 -9.06 -5.53 -17.36
C HIS A 15 -8.44 -4.59 -16.32
N ILE A 16 -8.24 -3.31 -16.65
CA ILE A 16 -7.75 -2.29 -15.71
C ILE A 16 -8.76 -2.11 -14.56
N ASP A 17 -10.05 -1.96 -14.86
CA ASP A 17 -11.09 -1.78 -13.85
C ASP A 17 -11.13 -2.94 -12.84
N ARG A 18 -10.89 -4.19 -13.30
CA ARG A 18 -10.78 -5.37 -12.42
C ARG A 18 -9.51 -5.32 -11.55
N ILE A 19 -8.40 -4.83 -12.10
CA ILE A 19 -7.17 -4.61 -11.32
C ILE A 19 -7.44 -3.57 -10.24
N ASP A 20 -8.06 -2.46 -10.58
CA ASP A 20 -8.36 -1.37 -9.67
C ASP A 20 -9.30 -1.81 -8.55
N GLN A 21 -10.34 -2.60 -8.86
CA GLN A 21 -11.19 -3.23 -7.85
C GLN A 21 -10.38 -4.10 -6.90
N SER A 22 -9.51 -4.96 -7.43
CA SER A 22 -8.65 -5.83 -6.62
C SER A 22 -7.68 -5.02 -5.75
N LEU A 23 -7.14 -3.91 -6.26
CA LEU A 23 -6.28 -3.00 -5.51
C LEU A 23 -7.03 -2.39 -4.32
N ILE A 24 -8.27 -1.95 -4.51
CA ILE A 24 -9.10 -1.41 -3.42
C ILE A 24 -9.36 -2.47 -2.34
N GLU A 25 -9.69 -3.71 -2.71
CA GLU A 25 -9.90 -4.80 -1.76
C GLU A 25 -8.63 -5.13 -0.95
N LEU A 26 -7.47 -5.14 -1.63
CA LEU A 26 -6.18 -5.36 -0.98
C LEU A 26 -5.80 -4.21 -0.04
N LEU A 27 -6.06 -2.96 -0.44
CA LEU A 27 -5.82 -1.78 0.39
C LEU A 27 -6.73 -1.76 1.63
N ALA A 28 -8.01 -2.10 1.48
CA ALA A 28 -8.94 -2.22 2.60
C ALA A 28 -8.48 -3.30 3.59
N THR A 29 -8.06 -4.46 3.08
CA THR A 29 -7.51 -5.55 3.90
C THR A 29 -6.22 -5.10 4.62
N ARG A 30 -5.33 -4.40 3.91
CA ARG A 30 -4.11 -3.85 4.50
C ARG A 30 -4.43 -2.86 5.61
N GLN A 31 -5.38 -1.95 5.39
CA GLN A 31 -5.82 -0.98 6.39
C GLN A 31 -6.37 -1.67 7.64
N TYR A 32 -7.19 -2.71 7.48
CA TYR A 32 -7.69 -3.50 8.60
C TYR A 32 -6.56 -4.01 9.51
N TYR A 33 -5.48 -4.55 8.94
CA TYR A 33 -4.33 -5.01 9.73
C TYR A 33 -3.54 -3.87 10.36
N VAL A 34 -3.44 -2.71 9.71
CA VAL A 34 -2.82 -1.52 10.31
C VAL A 34 -3.64 -1.05 11.52
N ASP A 35 -4.97 -0.96 11.39
CA ASP A 35 -5.86 -0.60 12.49
C ASP A 35 -5.76 -1.60 13.66
N GLN A 36 -5.55 -2.90 13.39
CA GLN A 36 -5.23 -3.87 14.46
C GLN A 36 -3.86 -3.61 15.10
N ALA A 37 -2.85 -3.21 14.33
CA ALA A 37 -1.51 -2.94 14.82
C ALA A 37 -1.47 -1.75 15.78
N VAL A 38 -2.35 -0.76 15.62
CA VAL A 38 -2.53 0.39 16.54
C VAL A 38 -2.68 -0.06 17.99
N ARG A 39 -3.39 -1.17 18.23
CA ARG A 39 -3.66 -1.68 19.58
C ARG A 39 -2.41 -2.09 20.36
N PHE A 40 -1.28 -2.29 19.65
CA PHE A 40 0.02 -2.63 20.23
C PHE A 40 0.98 -1.43 20.32
N LYS A 41 0.54 -0.24 19.91
CA LYS A 41 1.34 1.00 19.91
C LYS A 41 0.87 1.89 21.06
N HIS A 42 1.79 2.33 21.91
CA HIS A 42 1.46 3.08 23.12
C HIS A 42 1.97 4.53 23.11
N SER A 43 2.75 4.90 22.09
CA SER A 43 3.29 6.24 21.94
C SER A 43 3.23 6.71 20.48
N VAL A 44 3.32 8.03 20.28
CA VAL A 44 3.45 8.63 18.93
C VAL A 44 4.63 8.04 18.16
N GLN A 45 5.74 7.75 18.86
CA GLN A 45 6.94 7.16 18.25
C GLN A 45 6.66 5.74 17.73
N ASP A 46 5.91 4.93 18.50
CA ASP A 46 5.49 3.59 18.08
C ASP A 46 4.55 3.66 16.87
N VAL A 47 3.69 4.67 16.80
CA VAL A 47 2.79 4.88 15.65
C VAL A 47 3.56 5.21 14.38
N GLN A 48 4.45 6.20 14.47
CA GLN A 48 5.24 6.65 13.32
C GLN A 48 6.21 5.58 12.83
N SER A 49 6.78 4.77 13.73
CA SER A 49 7.63 3.61 13.43
C SER A 49 8.57 3.83 12.22
N PRO A 50 9.45 4.85 12.24
CA PRO A 50 10.22 5.26 11.06
C PRO A 50 11.10 4.14 10.50
N GLN A 51 11.69 3.32 11.37
CA GLN A 51 12.46 2.14 10.95
C GLN A 51 11.60 1.12 10.18
N ARG A 52 10.35 0.92 10.61
CA ARG A 52 9.43 0.00 9.93
C ARG A 52 9.02 0.54 8.56
N VAL A 53 8.80 1.86 8.44
CA VAL A 53 8.49 2.51 7.16
C VAL A 53 9.61 2.22 6.17
N GLU A 54 10.87 2.50 6.51
CA GLU A 54 12.00 2.27 5.61
C GLU A 54 12.19 0.80 5.25
N GLN A 55 11.95 -0.13 6.18
CA GLN A 55 11.95 -1.57 5.88
C GLN A 55 10.88 -1.97 4.86
N VAL A 56 9.67 -1.40 4.96
CA VAL A 56 8.61 -1.63 3.97
C VAL A 56 9.02 -1.05 2.62
N ILE A 57 9.53 0.17 2.58
CA ILE A 57 9.98 0.83 1.34
C ILE A 57 11.09 0.01 0.65
N ALA A 58 12.13 -0.38 1.38
CA ALA A 58 13.22 -1.19 0.82
C ALA A 58 12.69 -2.50 0.21
N LYS A 59 11.75 -3.17 0.89
CA LYS A 59 11.13 -4.40 0.40
C LYS A 59 10.34 -4.18 -0.89
N VAL A 60 9.49 -3.16 -0.94
CA VAL A 60 8.62 -2.94 -2.12
C VAL A 60 9.41 -2.42 -3.32
N ARG A 61 10.51 -1.68 -3.11
CA ARG A 61 11.45 -1.31 -4.17
C ARG A 61 12.14 -2.53 -4.79
N ALA A 62 12.57 -3.49 -3.95
CA ALA A 62 13.15 -4.74 -4.44
C ALA A 62 12.11 -5.53 -5.27
N GLN A 63 10.88 -5.65 -4.77
CA GLN A 63 9.77 -6.31 -5.48
C GLN A 63 9.42 -5.60 -6.80
N ALA A 64 9.44 -4.27 -6.82
CA ALA A 64 9.23 -3.48 -8.02
C ALA A 64 10.28 -3.79 -9.10
N THR A 65 11.55 -3.86 -8.68
CA THR A 65 12.67 -4.21 -9.57
C THR A 65 12.49 -5.62 -10.16
N GLU A 66 12.15 -6.60 -9.33
CA GLU A 66 11.88 -7.99 -9.77
C GLU A 66 10.69 -8.07 -10.74
N ALA A 67 9.65 -7.28 -10.48
CA ALA A 67 8.46 -7.20 -11.33
C ALA A 67 8.66 -6.35 -12.61
N ARG A 68 9.84 -5.74 -12.79
CA ARG A 68 10.18 -4.84 -13.90
C ARG A 68 9.24 -3.64 -14.01
N ILE A 69 8.89 -3.06 -12.87
CA ILE A 69 8.15 -1.79 -12.75
C ILE A 69 9.06 -0.77 -12.08
N ASP A 70 8.82 0.53 -12.34
CA ASP A 70 9.63 1.62 -11.80
C ASP A 70 9.62 1.62 -10.25
N PRO A 71 10.77 1.38 -9.59
CA PRO A 71 10.84 1.37 -8.12
C PRO A 71 10.51 2.72 -7.49
N ASP A 72 10.78 3.84 -8.17
CA ASP A 72 10.56 5.17 -7.62
C ASP A 72 9.07 5.52 -7.61
N LEU A 73 8.32 5.08 -8.63
CA LEU A 73 6.86 5.14 -8.63
C LEU A 73 6.26 4.34 -7.47
N ILE A 74 6.74 3.11 -7.26
CA ILE A 74 6.23 2.24 -6.19
C ILE A 74 6.56 2.80 -4.81
N GLU A 75 7.77 3.32 -4.60
CA GLU A 75 8.12 4.00 -3.36
C GLU A 75 7.18 5.16 -3.08
N LYS A 76 6.93 6.03 -4.06
CA LYS A 76 6.05 7.20 -3.89
C LYS A 76 4.64 6.78 -3.45
N LEU A 77 4.04 5.79 -4.13
CA LEU A 77 2.73 5.26 -3.77
C LEU A 77 2.69 4.70 -2.35
N TYR A 78 3.74 3.95 -1.96
CA TYR A 78 3.80 3.37 -0.62
C TYR A 78 4.04 4.40 0.47
N ARG A 79 4.85 5.45 0.22
CA ARG A 79 5.06 6.54 1.18
C ARG A 79 3.77 7.31 1.43
N ASP A 80 3.06 7.68 0.38
CA ASP A 80 1.77 8.38 0.49
C ASP A 80 0.74 7.53 1.26
N MET A 81 0.63 6.24 0.94
CA MET A 81 -0.25 5.30 1.62
C MET A 81 0.12 5.14 3.11
N LEU A 82 1.40 4.93 3.43
CA LEU A 82 1.87 4.75 4.80
C LEU A 82 1.66 6.02 5.64
N GLN A 83 1.94 7.18 5.06
CA GLN A 83 1.70 8.47 5.71
C GLN A 83 0.22 8.66 6.02
N HIS A 84 -0.67 8.32 5.09
CA HIS A 84 -2.12 8.37 5.32
C HIS A 84 -2.53 7.49 6.52
N PHE A 85 -2.02 6.26 6.59
CA PHE A 85 -2.32 5.38 7.72
C PHE A 85 -1.77 5.93 9.04
N ILE A 86 -0.51 6.35 9.10
CA ILE A 86 0.07 6.95 10.32
C ILE A 86 -0.77 8.13 10.81
N GLN A 87 -1.19 9.02 9.91
CA GLN A 87 -2.04 10.16 10.27
C GLN A 87 -3.41 9.75 10.81
N ARG A 88 -3.98 8.65 10.32
CA ARG A 88 -5.22 8.07 10.83
C ARG A 88 -5.00 7.47 12.22
N GLU A 89 -3.97 6.65 12.40
CA GLU A 89 -3.61 6.02 13.68
C GLU A 89 -3.36 7.06 14.78
N LEU A 90 -2.65 8.15 14.47
CA LEU A 90 -2.38 9.25 15.41
C LEU A 90 -3.63 9.97 15.90
N LYS A 91 -4.76 9.91 15.17
CA LYS A 91 -6.05 10.46 15.64
C LYS A 91 -6.74 9.55 16.64
N GLU A 92 -6.46 8.24 16.58
CA GLU A 92 -7.06 7.23 17.47
C GLU A 92 -6.32 7.16 18.81
N ILE A 93 -5.01 7.41 18.81
CA ILE A 93 -4.22 7.56 20.04
C ILE A 93 -4.41 8.99 20.58
N ARG A 94 -5.49 9.18 21.34
CA ARG A 94 -5.62 10.32 22.25
C ARG A 94 -4.86 10.03 23.56
N PRO A 95 -4.26 11.06 24.19
CA PRO A 95 -3.71 10.93 25.54
C PRO A 95 -4.79 10.59 26.57
#